data_AF-A0A0F9BR98-F1
#
_entry.id   AF-A0A0F9BR98-F1
#
_cell.length_a   1.000
_cell.length_b   1.000
_cell.length_c   1.000
_cell.angle_alpha   90.00
_cell.angle_beta   90.00
_cell.angle_gamma   90.00
#
_symmetry.space_group_name_H-M   'P 1'
#
loop_
_entity.id
_entity.type
_entity.pdbx_description
1 polymer ?
#
loop_
_entity_poly.entity_id
_entity_poly.type
_entity_poly.pdbx_seq_one_letter_code
_entity_poly.pdbx_strand_id
1 'polypeptide(L)'
;GVFGVQYTQDKGHWMLLTRRFRRIILGLIVLVVAALGSFFFYFSSSPGFCKSCHIMDTYVASWQGSKHKDVRCDKCHYAPGWRNVVRAKVAATSQIIQTITGTEGSKLHAEVEDAACLRGGCHETRLLKGKVTFKGKYLFDHTTHLSTTKLRRGKKLRCTSCHSQIVQGSHITVTESVCFTCHFKGHIQERLLDPIAGCTPCHSPPTEPIKTTRGATFDHRPLLARDVACWKCHFETVQGTGNVPRQVCLTCHSEQEKLEKYDDSQVIHDWHVTKRKVECFQCHSEIRHGLRPPPIRKELNSCATCHGPGHNAHGDMLAGRGGKGVEDSPGKHFLASVDCVACHEAMAYKHGDTVVDAGSHMATEQACISCHGNAKKGMLAEWKSTLTEMIEEVKGEIAKAAKAHAAQADGDPRKGQVKT
;
A
#
# COMPACT_ATOMS: atom_id res chain seq x y z
N GLY A 1 -70.53 10.73 29.16
CA GLY A 1 -69.29 11.46 29.48
C GLY A 1 -68.12 10.85 28.72
N VAL A 2 -67.12 11.66 28.38
CA VAL A 2 -65.86 11.22 27.73
C VAL A 2 -65.10 10.17 28.55
N PHE A 3 -65.38 10.11 29.85
CA PHE A 3 -65.00 9.04 30.78
C PHE A 3 -66.28 8.38 31.26
N GLY A 4 -66.59 7.19 30.72
CA GLY A 4 -67.81 6.47 31.05
C GLY A 4 -67.47 5.07 31.54
N VAL A 5 -67.55 4.89 32.85
CA VAL A 5 -67.71 3.58 33.50
C VAL A 5 -69.21 3.34 33.58
N GLN A 6 -69.71 2.29 32.93
CA GLN A 6 -71.11 1.87 33.07
C GLN A 6 -71.17 0.74 34.09
N TYR A 7 -72.01 0.89 35.12
CA TYR A 7 -72.32 -0.15 36.08
C TYR A 7 -73.55 -0.92 35.60
N THR A 8 -73.47 -2.25 35.55
CA THR A 8 -74.61 -3.12 35.24
C THR A 8 -75.55 -3.15 36.45
N GLN A 9 -76.86 -3.01 36.22
CA GLN A 9 -77.87 -2.93 37.27
C GLN A 9 -78.29 -4.29 37.87
N ASP A 10 -77.64 -5.39 37.49
CA ASP A 10 -77.93 -6.73 38.00
C ASP A 10 -76.67 -7.34 38.64
N LYS A 11 -76.90 -8.17 39.67
CA LYS A 11 -76.06 -8.58 40.82
C LYS A 11 -74.64 -9.08 40.50
N GLY A 12 -73.82 -8.17 39.99
CA GLY A 12 -72.37 -8.29 39.86
C GLY A 12 -71.87 -6.96 39.33
N HIS A 13 -71.09 -6.23 40.13
CA HIS A 13 -70.59 -4.91 39.75
C HIS A 13 -69.46 -5.06 38.71
N TRP A 14 -69.81 -5.39 37.46
CA TRP A 14 -68.85 -5.42 36.36
C TRP A 14 -68.74 -4.01 35.78
N MET A 15 -67.56 -3.40 35.90
CA MET A 15 -67.26 -2.11 35.25
C MET A 15 -67.14 -2.32 33.74
N LEU A 16 -68.16 -1.93 32.97
CA LEU A 16 -68.09 -1.94 31.51
C LEU A 16 -67.50 -0.61 31.03
N LEU A 17 -66.26 -0.67 30.53
CA LEU A 17 -65.65 0.47 29.84
C LEU A 17 -66.46 0.80 28.58
N THR A 18 -66.93 2.04 28.46
CA THR A 18 -67.59 2.52 27.24
C THR A 18 -66.71 2.33 26.00
N ARG A 19 -67.35 2.07 24.84
CA ARG A 19 -66.64 1.87 23.55
C ARG A 19 -65.66 3.01 23.20
N ARG A 20 -65.96 4.25 23.62
CA ARG A 20 -65.08 5.42 23.43
C ARG A 20 -63.86 5.39 24.36
N PHE A 21 -64.04 5.03 25.63
CA PHE A 21 -62.95 4.90 26.60
C PHE A 21 -62.00 3.74 26.25
N ARG A 22 -62.53 2.61 25.77
CA ARG A 22 -61.72 1.51 25.19
C ARG A 22 -60.85 1.97 24.01
N ARG A 23 -61.37 2.81 23.10
CA ARG A 23 -60.60 3.36 21.97
C ARG A 23 -59.51 4.33 22.42
N ILE A 24 -59.75 5.15 23.45
CA ILE A 24 -58.75 6.06 24.02
C ILE A 24 -57.61 5.26 24.67
N ILE A 25 -57.93 4.24 25.46
CA ILE A 25 -56.92 3.36 26.07
C ILE A 25 -56.12 2.63 25.00
N LEU A 26 -56.78 2.08 23.97
CA LEU A 26 -56.10 1.42 22.86
C LEU A 26 -55.16 2.39 22.13
N GLY A 27 -55.61 3.62 21.89
CA GLY A 27 -54.81 4.68 21.29
C GLY A 27 -53.58 5.04 22.13
N LEU A 28 -53.74 5.18 23.45
CA LEU A 28 -52.63 5.42 24.38
C LEU A 28 -51.64 4.25 24.40
N ILE A 29 -52.13 3.00 24.41
CA ILE A 29 -51.27 1.81 24.34
C ILE A 29 -50.46 1.81 23.05
N VAL A 30 -51.09 2.06 21.90
CA VAL A 30 -50.40 2.13 20.61
C VAL A 30 -49.33 3.23 20.62
N LEU A 31 -49.64 4.39 21.20
CA LEU A 31 -48.72 5.52 21.30
C LEU A 31 -47.52 5.20 22.20
N VAL A 32 -47.76 4.57 23.36
CA VAL A 32 -46.70 4.12 24.28
C VAL A 32 -45.84 3.04 23.61
N VAL A 33 -46.43 2.06 22.95
CA VAL A 33 -45.70 1.01 22.21
C VAL A 33 -44.86 1.62 21.08
N ALA A 34 -45.40 2.58 20.33
CA ALA A 34 -44.67 3.28 19.29
C ALA A 34 -43.50 4.11 19.86
N ALA A 35 -43.71 4.80 20.99
CA ALA A 35 -42.67 5.56 21.68
C ALA A 35 -41.55 4.65 22.20
N LEU A 36 -41.91 3.55 22.89
CA LEU A 36 -40.96 2.55 23.39
C LEU A 36 -40.19 1.88 22.24
N GLY A 37 -40.88 1.50 21.16
CA GLY A 37 -40.26 0.92 19.98
C GLY A 37 -39.26 1.89 19.32
N SER A 38 -39.61 3.17 19.22
CA SER A 38 -38.73 4.22 18.69
C SER A 38 -37.51 4.45 19.59
N PHE A 39 -37.71 4.47 20.91
CA PHE A 39 -36.62 4.58 21.88
C PHE A 39 -35.65 3.39 21.79
N PHE A 40 -36.17 2.16 21.81
CA PHE A 40 -35.35 0.95 21.70
C PHE A 40 -34.60 0.89 20.37
N PHE A 41 -35.24 1.29 19.27
CA PHE A 41 -34.60 1.45 17.97
C PHE A 41 -33.43 2.43 18.04
N TYR A 42 -33.64 3.60 18.62
CA TYR A 42 -32.62 4.64 18.72
C TYR A 42 -31.45 4.20 19.60
N PHE A 43 -31.73 3.57 20.75
CA PHE A 43 -30.75 3.09 21.71
C PHE A 43 -29.92 1.93 21.17
N SER A 44 -30.56 0.90 20.59
CA SER A 44 -29.89 -0.28 20.00
C SER A 44 -28.99 0.04 18.80
N SER A 45 -29.07 1.26 18.29
CA SER A 45 -28.24 1.75 17.19
C SER A 45 -27.26 2.85 17.64
N SER A 46 -27.12 3.06 18.95
CA SER A 46 -26.18 4.04 19.52
C SER A 46 -24.78 3.44 19.71
N PRO A 47 -23.71 4.24 19.61
CA PRO A 47 -22.35 3.78 19.89
C PRO A 47 -22.20 3.18 21.30
N GLY A 48 -22.95 3.70 22.29
CA GLY A 48 -22.94 3.20 23.66
C GLY A 48 -23.48 1.79 23.78
N PHE A 49 -24.57 1.47 23.07
CA PHE A 49 -25.07 0.09 22.99
C PHE A 49 -24.05 -0.80 22.28
N CYS A 50 -23.47 -0.36 21.16
CA CYS A 50 -22.44 -1.14 20.47
C CYS A 50 -21.25 -1.45 21.39
N LYS A 51 -20.79 -0.47 22.19
CA LYS A 51 -19.71 -0.64 23.17
C LYS A 51 -20.04 -1.65 24.28
N SER A 52 -21.31 -1.90 24.57
CA SER A 52 -21.69 -2.93 25.56
C SER A 52 -21.32 -4.36 25.13
N CYS A 53 -21.04 -4.57 23.85
CA CYS A 53 -20.49 -5.82 23.34
C CYS A 53 -18.95 -5.75 23.36
N HIS A 54 -18.28 -6.67 24.06
CA HIS A 54 -16.82 -6.65 24.23
C HIS A 54 -16.06 -6.58 22.88
N ILE A 55 -16.54 -7.34 21.88
CA ILE A 55 -15.90 -7.43 20.56
C ILE A 55 -15.91 -6.10 19.79
N MET A 56 -16.80 -5.17 20.15
CA MET A 56 -16.95 -3.86 19.52
C MET A 56 -16.08 -2.78 20.15
N ASP A 57 -15.46 -3.00 21.31
CA ASP A 57 -14.72 -1.96 22.03
C ASP A 57 -13.60 -1.33 21.17
N THR A 58 -12.83 -2.17 20.49
CA THR A 58 -11.74 -1.72 19.60
C THR A 58 -12.27 -0.96 18.38
N TYR A 59 -13.43 -1.35 17.86
CA TYR A 59 -14.09 -0.69 16.73
C TYR A 59 -14.66 0.67 17.14
N VAL A 60 -15.28 0.77 18.31
CA VAL A 60 -15.81 2.02 18.86
C VAL A 60 -14.66 2.98 19.17
N ALA A 61 -13.55 2.51 19.76
CA ALA A 61 -12.37 3.33 20.00
C ALA A 61 -11.76 3.87 18.69
N SER A 62 -11.63 3.02 17.67
CA SER A 62 -11.17 3.42 16.33
C SER A 62 -12.10 4.42 15.65
N TRP A 63 -13.41 4.28 15.86
CA TRP A 63 -14.42 5.22 15.37
C TRP A 63 -14.33 6.58 16.05
N GLN A 64 -14.12 6.62 17.37
CA GLN A 64 -13.92 7.86 18.13
C GLN A 64 -12.71 8.66 17.66
N GLY A 65 -11.65 7.98 17.20
CA GLY A 65 -10.46 8.63 16.61
C GLY A 65 -10.61 9.07 15.15
N SER A 66 -11.68 8.65 14.48
CA SER A 66 -11.89 8.89 13.04
C SER A 66 -12.49 10.27 12.74
N LYS A 67 -12.47 10.66 11.46
CA LYS A 67 -13.21 11.83 10.96
C LYS A 67 -14.74 11.67 11.03
N HIS A 68 -15.24 10.47 11.33
CA HIS A 68 -16.65 10.13 11.41
C HIS A 68 -17.15 9.95 12.85
N LYS A 69 -16.39 10.39 13.87
CA LYS A 69 -16.73 10.24 15.30
C LYS A 69 -18.08 10.88 15.71
N ASP A 70 -18.61 11.79 14.90
CA ASP A 70 -19.91 12.45 15.14
C ASP A 70 -21.05 11.79 14.33
N VAL A 71 -20.75 10.74 13.58
CA VAL A 71 -21.70 9.96 12.77
C VAL A 71 -21.98 8.63 13.45
N ARG A 72 -23.25 8.34 13.74
CA ARG A 72 -23.65 7.08 14.37
C ARG A 72 -23.37 5.87 13.48
N CYS A 73 -23.03 4.74 14.12
CA CYS A 73 -22.68 3.48 13.45
C CYS A 73 -23.76 3.03 12.44
N ASP A 74 -25.04 3.16 12.81
CA ASP A 74 -26.17 2.75 11.97
C ASP A 74 -26.28 3.53 10.66
N LYS A 75 -25.71 4.74 10.59
CA LYS A 75 -25.77 5.55 9.37
C LYS A 75 -24.92 4.99 8.24
N CYS A 76 -23.89 4.21 8.57
CA CYS A 76 -22.99 3.56 7.61
C CYS A 76 -23.29 2.06 7.50
N HIS A 77 -23.46 1.37 8.64
CA HIS A 77 -23.66 -0.08 8.65
C HIS A 77 -25.07 -0.50 8.20
N TYR A 78 -26.05 0.42 8.18
CA TYR A 78 -27.37 0.16 7.59
C TYR A 78 -27.55 0.98 6.32
N ALA A 79 -27.61 0.29 5.19
CA ALA A 79 -27.93 0.92 3.92
C ALA A 79 -29.31 1.63 4.00
N PRO A 80 -29.50 2.74 3.27
CA PRO A 80 -30.78 3.44 3.25
C PRO A 80 -31.96 2.50 2.89
N GLY A 81 -33.12 2.77 3.48
CA GLY A 81 -34.35 2.01 3.26
C GLY A 81 -34.74 1.09 4.41
N TRP A 82 -36.04 1.08 4.76
CA TRP A 82 -36.56 0.37 5.93
C TRP A 82 -36.29 -1.15 5.89
N ARG A 83 -36.35 -1.77 4.69
CA ARG A 83 -36.07 -3.21 4.52
C ARG A 83 -34.64 -3.57 4.91
N ASN A 84 -33.67 -2.71 4.59
CA ASN A 84 -32.26 -2.94 4.89
C ASN A 84 -32.00 -2.80 6.40
N VAL A 85 -32.66 -1.85 7.04
CA VAL A 85 -32.62 -1.68 8.50
C VAL A 85 -33.17 -2.91 9.21
N VAL A 86 -34.31 -3.46 8.76
CA VAL A 86 -34.89 -4.68 9.34
C VAL A 86 -33.93 -5.87 9.15
N ARG A 87 -33.39 -6.09 7.95
CA ARG A 87 -32.42 -7.17 7.70
C ARG A 87 -31.18 -7.04 8.60
N ALA A 88 -30.64 -5.83 8.72
CA ALA A 88 -29.47 -5.59 9.55
C ALA A 88 -29.75 -5.85 11.03
N LYS A 89 -30.95 -5.54 11.53
CA LYS A 89 -31.35 -5.88 12.90
C LYS A 89 -31.54 -7.38 13.11
N VAL A 90 -32.13 -8.09 12.14
CA VAL A 90 -32.24 -9.56 12.19
C VAL A 90 -30.85 -10.20 12.21
N ALA A 91 -29.91 -9.71 11.39
CA ALA A 91 -28.52 -10.17 11.40
C ALA A 91 -27.79 -9.82 12.69
N ALA A 92 -28.08 -8.67 13.32
CA ALA A 92 -27.51 -8.33 14.62
C ALA A 92 -27.99 -9.29 15.73
N THR A 93 -29.24 -9.78 15.66
CA THR A 93 -29.74 -10.78 16.60
C THR A 93 -28.94 -12.08 16.56
N SER A 94 -28.53 -12.55 15.38
CA SER A 94 -27.69 -13.76 15.29
C SER A 94 -26.29 -13.54 15.86
N GLN A 95 -25.71 -12.34 15.72
CA GLN A 95 -24.43 -11.99 16.34
C GLN A 95 -24.52 -11.96 17.87
N ILE A 96 -25.64 -11.49 18.43
CA ILE A 96 -25.89 -11.54 19.88
C ILE A 96 -25.94 -12.99 20.36
N ILE A 97 -26.66 -13.86 19.64
CA ILE A 97 -26.71 -15.29 19.98
C ILE A 97 -25.30 -15.89 19.95
N GLN A 98 -24.51 -15.62 18.91
CA GLN A 98 -23.13 -16.09 18.80
C GLN A 98 -22.30 -15.64 20.00
N THR A 99 -22.36 -14.35 20.35
CA THR A 99 -21.66 -13.75 21.50
C THR A 99 -22.05 -14.40 22.83
N ILE A 100 -23.33 -14.71 23.02
CA ILE A 100 -23.80 -15.39 24.24
C ILE A 100 -23.31 -16.85 24.29
N THR A 101 -23.27 -17.52 23.15
CA THR A 101 -22.82 -18.92 23.05
C THR A 101 -21.29 -19.08 22.94
N GLY A 102 -20.54 -17.98 22.83
CA GLY A 102 -19.09 -18.01 22.61
C GLY A 102 -18.68 -18.59 21.26
N THR A 103 -19.55 -18.53 20.25
CA THR A 103 -19.32 -19.07 18.89
C THR A 103 -19.00 -17.99 17.86
N GLU A 104 -18.81 -16.75 18.31
CA GLU A 104 -18.41 -15.66 17.44
C GLU A 104 -17.02 -15.89 16.83
N GLY A 105 -16.89 -15.56 15.53
CA GLY A 105 -15.59 -15.56 14.88
C GLY A 105 -14.69 -14.46 15.45
N SER A 106 -13.37 -14.69 15.42
CA SER A 106 -12.37 -13.75 15.95
C SER A 106 -12.27 -12.42 15.19
N LYS A 107 -12.99 -12.27 14.06
CA LYS A 107 -13.02 -11.05 13.23
C LYS A 107 -14.45 -10.77 12.77
N LEU A 108 -14.99 -9.63 13.21
CA LEU A 108 -16.22 -9.07 12.63
C LEU A 108 -15.91 -8.45 11.28
N HIS A 109 -16.58 -8.93 10.24
CA HIS A 109 -16.58 -8.29 8.93
C HIS A 109 -17.94 -7.64 8.68
N ALA A 110 -17.92 -6.35 8.35
CA ALA A 110 -19.11 -5.62 7.95
C ALA A 110 -18.98 -5.14 6.51
N GLU A 111 -19.99 -5.47 5.72
CA GLU A 111 -20.14 -4.98 4.36
C GLU A 111 -20.92 -3.65 4.41
N VAL A 112 -20.25 -2.55 4.08
CA VAL A 112 -20.85 -1.21 4.01
C VAL A 112 -21.11 -0.88 2.54
N GLU A 113 -22.39 -0.62 2.23
CA GLU A 113 -22.86 -0.24 0.90
C GLU A 113 -22.49 1.20 0.55
N ASP A 114 -22.12 1.46 -0.71
CA ASP A 114 -21.81 2.81 -1.20
C ASP A 114 -23.00 3.78 -1.00
N ALA A 115 -24.23 3.26 -1.05
CA ALA A 115 -25.45 4.03 -0.78
C ALA A 115 -25.51 4.60 0.66
N ALA A 116 -24.83 3.97 1.62
CA ALA A 116 -24.73 4.50 2.97
C ALA A 116 -23.79 5.71 3.03
N CYS A 117 -22.70 5.69 2.26
CA CYS A 117 -21.78 6.82 2.11
C CYS A 117 -22.45 8.00 1.37
N LEU A 118 -23.19 7.70 0.31
CA LEU A 118 -23.83 8.67 -0.58
C LEU A 118 -25.22 9.15 -0.10
N ARG A 119 -25.58 8.84 1.15
CA ARG A 119 -26.86 9.31 1.72
C ARG A 119 -26.86 10.83 1.87
N GLY A 120 -28.06 11.43 1.83
CA GLY A 120 -28.22 12.86 2.06
C GLY A 120 -27.62 13.30 3.40
N GLY A 121 -26.84 14.39 3.37
CA GLY A 121 -26.11 14.91 4.52
C GLY A 121 -24.72 14.29 4.76
N CYS A 122 -24.26 13.37 3.91
CA CYS A 122 -22.92 12.77 3.98
C CYS A 122 -22.07 13.13 2.74
N HIS A 123 -21.80 12.18 1.82
CA HIS A 123 -21.00 12.45 0.62
C HIS A 123 -21.86 12.70 -0.62
N GLU A 124 -21.73 13.89 -1.23
CA GLU A 124 -22.39 14.18 -2.50
C GLU A 124 -21.61 13.62 -3.69
N THR A 125 -22.30 13.01 -4.66
CA THR A 125 -21.69 12.46 -5.88
C THR A 125 -21.01 13.53 -6.74
N ARG A 126 -21.40 14.81 -6.60
CA ARG A 126 -20.71 15.94 -7.25
C ARG A 126 -19.25 16.03 -6.82
N LEU A 127 -18.92 15.67 -5.57
CA LEU A 127 -17.56 15.71 -5.03
C LEU A 127 -16.67 14.58 -5.59
N LEU A 128 -17.24 13.63 -6.33
CA LEU A 128 -16.49 12.56 -7.00
C LEU A 128 -15.97 12.97 -8.39
N LYS A 129 -16.34 14.17 -8.87
CA LYS A 129 -15.87 14.70 -10.15
C LYS A 129 -14.57 15.48 -9.97
N GLY A 130 -13.53 15.09 -10.72
CA GLY A 130 -12.25 15.79 -10.77
C GLY A 130 -11.17 15.18 -9.88
N LYS A 131 -10.01 15.85 -9.88
CA LYS A 131 -8.83 15.42 -9.12
C LYS A 131 -8.90 15.98 -7.70
N VAL A 132 -8.63 15.13 -6.72
CA VAL A 132 -8.47 15.48 -5.30
C VAL A 132 -7.03 15.24 -4.88
N THR A 133 -6.60 15.96 -3.85
CA THR A 133 -5.27 15.78 -3.27
C THR A 133 -5.35 14.85 -2.05
N PHE A 134 -4.74 13.68 -2.16
CA PHE A 134 -4.55 12.75 -1.06
C PHE A 134 -3.27 13.10 -0.27
N LYS A 135 -3.38 13.19 1.07
CA LYS A 135 -2.30 13.63 1.98
C LYS A 135 -1.61 14.94 1.60
N GLY A 136 -2.32 15.84 0.91
CA GLY A 136 -1.77 17.13 0.49
C GLY A 136 -0.65 17.05 -0.58
N LYS A 137 -0.34 15.85 -1.10
CA LYS A 137 0.78 15.64 -2.03
C LYS A 137 0.41 14.83 -3.27
N TYR A 138 -0.47 13.84 -3.13
CA TYR A 138 -0.76 12.88 -4.19
C TYR A 138 -2.05 13.24 -4.92
N LEU A 139 -2.06 13.16 -6.25
CA LEU A 139 -3.23 13.40 -7.06
C LEU A 139 -4.03 12.10 -7.21
N PHE A 140 -5.35 12.19 -7.03
CA PHE A 140 -6.25 11.06 -7.19
C PHE A 140 -7.55 11.49 -7.89
N ASP A 141 -8.12 10.63 -8.73
CA ASP A 141 -9.37 10.89 -9.44
C ASP A 141 -10.39 9.76 -9.23
N HIS A 142 -11.48 10.06 -8.52
CA HIS A 142 -12.56 9.11 -8.27
C HIS A 142 -13.30 8.73 -9.55
N THR A 143 -13.46 9.63 -10.52
CA THR A 143 -14.20 9.37 -11.76
C THR A 143 -13.51 8.27 -12.57
N THR A 144 -12.19 8.31 -12.61
CA THR A 144 -11.37 7.31 -13.31
C THR A 144 -11.43 5.93 -12.64
N HIS A 145 -11.57 5.86 -11.31
CA HIS A 145 -11.52 4.61 -10.54
C HIS A 145 -12.89 3.98 -10.25
N LEU A 146 -13.92 4.78 -9.98
CA LEU A 146 -15.28 4.32 -9.66
C LEU A 146 -16.20 4.25 -10.90
N SER A 147 -15.64 4.40 -12.09
CA SER A 147 -16.38 4.33 -13.35
C SER A 147 -17.06 2.98 -13.53
N THR A 148 -18.38 3.01 -13.77
CA THR A 148 -19.22 1.82 -14.02
C THR A 148 -19.22 1.38 -15.48
N THR A 149 -18.78 2.23 -16.41
CA THR A 149 -18.74 1.95 -17.86
C THR A 149 -17.37 1.44 -18.31
N LYS A 150 -16.29 1.95 -17.71
CA LYS A 150 -14.91 1.49 -17.91
C LYS A 150 -14.41 0.83 -16.64
N LEU A 151 -14.71 -0.46 -16.49
CA LEU A 151 -14.24 -1.25 -15.34
C LEU A 151 -12.72 -1.40 -15.40
N ARG A 152 -12.05 -1.15 -14.27
CA ARG A 152 -10.60 -1.29 -14.18
C ARG A 152 -10.24 -2.75 -13.97
N ARG A 153 -9.68 -3.39 -15.01
CA ARG A 153 -9.31 -4.81 -15.00
C ARG A 153 -10.51 -5.73 -14.68
N GLY A 154 -11.68 -5.39 -15.23
CA GLY A 154 -12.95 -6.11 -15.01
C GLY A 154 -13.56 -5.96 -13.62
N LYS A 155 -13.05 -5.04 -12.78
CA LYS A 155 -13.47 -4.88 -11.38
C LYS A 155 -14.34 -3.65 -11.23
N LYS A 156 -15.44 -3.78 -10.49
CA LYS A 156 -16.22 -2.64 -10.00
C LYS A 156 -15.78 -2.36 -8.58
N LEU A 157 -15.05 -1.26 -8.42
CA LEU A 157 -14.61 -0.79 -7.10
C LEU A 157 -15.78 -0.16 -6.34
N ARG A 158 -15.72 -0.27 -5.01
CA ARG A 158 -16.64 0.33 -4.05
C ARG A 158 -15.91 1.43 -3.28
N CYS A 159 -16.64 2.30 -2.60
CA CYS A 159 -16.03 3.31 -1.72
C CYS A 159 -15.09 2.64 -0.70
N THR A 160 -15.54 1.53 -0.11
CA THR A 160 -14.80 0.78 0.90
C THR A 160 -13.72 -0.15 0.35
N SER A 161 -13.56 -0.25 -0.97
CA SER A 161 -12.37 -0.88 -1.57
C SER A 161 -11.10 -0.09 -1.24
N CYS A 162 -11.20 1.23 -1.16
CA CYS A 162 -10.10 2.11 -0.76
C CYS A 162 -10.27 2.64 0.67
N HIS A 163 -11.49 3.05 1.04
CA HIS A 163 -11.84 3.53 2.39
C HIS A 163 -12.13 2.36 3.33
N SER A 164 -11.09 1.65 3.70
CA SER A 164 -11.14 0.41 4.47
C SER A 164 -10.73 0.64 5.93
N GLN A 165 -10.95 -0.37 6.78
CA GLN A 165 -10.71 -0.30 8.22
C GLN A 165 -9.31 -0.86 8.60
N ILE A 166 -8.30 -0.59 7.76
CA ILE A 166 -6.99 -1.25 7.84
C ILE A 166 -6.07 -0.55 8.83
N VAL A 167 -6.12 0.78 8.87
CA VAL A 167 -5.17 1.56 9.65
C VAL A 167 -5.50 1.41 11.13
N GLN A 168 -4.56 0.82 11.88
CA GLN A 168 -4.66 0.71 13.33
C GLN A 168 -5.00 2.09 13.91
N GLY A 169 -6.15 2.18 14.58
CA GLY A 169 -6.62 3.40 15.22
C GLY A 169 -7.46 4.36 14.38
N SER A 170 -7.86 4.03 13.14
CA SER A 170 -8.81 4.87 12.38
C SER A 170 -9.86 4.08 11.61
N HIS A 171 -11.11 4.27 12.01
CA HIS A 171 -12.27 3.67 11.34
C HIS A 171 -12.54 4.36 10.00
N ILE A 172 -12.46 3.60 8.90
CA ILE A 172 -12.71 4.04 7.51
C ILE A 172 -11.76 5.16 7.08
N THR A 173 -10.61 4.76 6.54
CA THR A 173 -9.62 5.66 5.95
C THR A 173 -9.06 5.07 4.66
N VAL A 174 -8.49 5.92 3.80
CA VAL A 174 -7.83 5.47 2.59
C VAL A 174 -6.50 4.83 2.96
N THR A 175 -6.28 3.59 2.51
CA THR A 175 -5.03 2.85 2.75
C THR A 175 -4.17 2.82 1.49
N GLU A 176 -2.92 3.28 1.60
CA GLU A 176 -1.97 3.42 0.49
C GLU A 176 -1.64 2.11 -0.21
N SER A 177 -1.59 1.00 0.55
CA SER A 177 -1.27 -0.32 0.00
C SER A 177 -2.26 -0.76 -1.09
N VAL A 178 -3.52 -0.31 -1.05
CA VAL A 178 -4.51 -0.61 -2.09
C VAL A 178 -4.09 -0.04 -3.45
N CYS A 179 -3.56 1.19 -3.45
CA CYS A 179 -3.02 1.81 -4.67
C CYS A 179 -1.88 0.96 -5.22
N PHE A 180 -0.98 0.52 -4.35
CA PHE A 180 0.22 -0.22 -4.72
C PHE A 180 -0.12 -1.61 -5.26
N THR A 181 -1.01 -2.35 -4.59
CA THR A 181 -1.47 -3.67 -5.06
C THR A 181 -2.05 -3.61 -6.47
N CYS A 182 -2.85 -2.58 -6.78
CA CYS A 182 -3.46 -2.48 -8.11
C CYS A 182 -2.46 -2.05 -9.19
N HIS A 183 -1.67 -1.00 -8.91
CA HIS A 183 -0.82 -0.34 -9.90
C HIS A 183 0.55 -1.00 -10.11
N PHE A 184 1.06 -1.78 -9.14
CA PHE A 184 2.38 -2.41 -9.23
C PHE A 184 2.37 -3.93 -9.39
N LYS A 185 1.31 -4.64 -8.95
CA LYS A 185 1.28 -6.11 -9.05
C LYS A 185 1.33 -6.58 -10.51
N GLY A 186 2.39 -7.31 -10.85
CA GLY A 186 2.62 -7.84 -12.20
C GLY A 186 3.19 -6.79 -13.18
N HIS A 187 3.54 -5.62 -12.67
CA HIS A 187 4.06 -4.46 -13.41
C HIS A 187 5.49 -4.10 -12.98
N ILE A 188 6.11 -4.98 -12.21
CA ILE A 188 7.49 -4.87 -11.74
C ILE A 188 8.16 -6.18 -12.08
N GLN A 189 9.21 -6.09 -12.89
CA GLN A 189 10.02 -7.22 -13.31
C GLN A 189 11.47 -6.92 -12.93
N GLU A 190 11.94 -7.60 -11.89
CA GLU A 190 13.28 -7.39 -11.34
C GLU A 190 13.55 -5.91 -11.01
N ARG A 191 14.36 -5.23 -11.83
CA ARG A 191 14.75 -3.82 -11.66
C ARG A 191 13.94 -2.85 -12.52
N LEU A 192 13.06 -3.36 -13.37
CA LEU A 192 12.19 -2.57 -14.21
C LEU A 192 10.86 -2.26 -13.50
N LEU A 193 10.51 -0.98 -13.48
CA LEU A 193 9.27 -0.47 -12.91
C LEU A 193 8.38 0.13 -14.00
N ASP A 194 7.24 -0.51 -14.26
CA ASP A 194 6.21 -0.01 -15.17
C ASP A 194 4.81 0.01 -14.56
N PRO A 195 4.56 0.87 -13.56
CA PRO A 195 3.24 0.94 -12.97
C PRO A 195 2.16 1.28 -13.99
N ILE A 196 0.94 0.82 -13.70
CA ILE A 196 -0.24 1.20 -14.47
C ILE A 196 -0.34 2.73 -14.53
N ALA A 197 -0.38 3.25 -15.77
CA ALA A 197 -0.42 4.67 -16.12
C ALA A 197 0.85 5.49 -15.79
N GLY A 198 1.95 4.85 -15.41
CA GLY A 198 3.20 5.51 -15.05
C GLY A 198 3.19 6.15 -13.66
N CYS A 199 4.25 6.90 -13.32
CA CYS A 199 4.44 7.46 -11.97
C CYS A 199 3.72 8.80 -11.75
N THR A 200 3.71 9.64 -12.80
CA THR A 200 3.28 11.05 -12.72
C THR A 200 1.79 11.30 -12.47
N PRO A 201 0.85 10.37 -12.76
CA PRO A 201 -0.55 10.58 -12.40
C PRO A 201 -0.78 10.69 -10.89
N CYS A 202 0.06 10.05 -10.07
CA CYS A 202 -0.08 10.04 -8.61
C CYS A 202 0.74 11.15 -7.95
N HIS A 203 1.97 11.39 -8.40
CA HIS A 203 2.81 12.47 -7.88
C HIS A 203 3.70 13.07 -8.97
N SER A 204 3.92 14.37 -8.92
CA SER A 204 4.85 15.05 -9.82
C SER A 204 6.28 15.02 -9.26
N PRO A 205 7.31 14.94 -10.12
CA PRO A 205 8.68 15.15 -9.69
C PRO A 205 8.87 16.59 -9.17
N PRO A 206 9.89 16.83 -8.30
CA PRO A 206 10.21 18.17 -7.85
C PRO A 206 10.52 19.12 -9.02
N THR A 207 9.94 20.31 -9.01
CA THR A 207 10.17 21.35 -10.03
C THR A 207 11.41 22.19 -9.75
N GLU A 208 11.77 22.31 -8.47
CA GLU A 208 12.96 23.02 -8.01
C GLU A 208 14.12 22.06 -7.74
N PRO A 209 15.38 22.54 -7.83
CA PRO A 209 16.54 21.76 -7.44
C PRO A 209 16.43 21.26 -5.99
N ILE A 210 16.71 19.97 -5.79
CA ILE A 210 16.69 19.34 -4.47
C ILE A 210 18.10 19.11 -3.95
N LYS A 211 18.24 19.01 -2.63
CA LYS A 211 19.44 18.42 -2.02
C LYS A 211 19.26 16.92 -1.90
N THR A 212 20.17 16.14 -2.49
CA THR A 212 20.19 14.69 -2.31
C THR A 212 20.58 14.35 -0.87
N THR A 213 20.29 13.12 -0.46
CA THR A 213 20.66 12.60 0.86
C THR A 213 22.17 12.61 1.12
N ARG A 214 22.98 12.71 0.06
CA ARG A 214 24.45 12.81 0.12
C ARG A 214 24.95 14.24 -0.12
N GLY A 215 24.08 15.25 -0.04
CA GLY A 215 24.44 16.67 -0.04
C GLY A 215 24.61 17.33 -1.41
N ALA A 216 24.43 16.60 -2.52
CA ALA A 216 24.52 17.19 -3.85
C ALA A 216 23.24 17.95 -4.21
N THR A 217 23.36 19.07 -4.91
CA THR A 217 22.21 19.74 -5.53
C THR A 217 21.88 19.04 -6.85
N PHE A 218 20.62 18.64 -7.03
CA PHE A 218 20.17 17.92 -8.22
C PHE A 218 18.90 18.54 -8.82
N ASP A 219 18.92 18.78 -10.12
CA ASP A 219 17.80 19.33 -10.89
C ASP A 219 17.24 18.27 -11.84
N HIS A 220 15.95 17.97 -11.73
CA HIS A 220 15.28 16.94 -12.53
C HIS A 220 14.94 17.44 -13.95
N ARG A 221 14.81 18.75 -14.18
CA ARG A 221 14.30 19.32 -15.43
C ARG A 221 15.07 18.86 -16.67
N PRO A 222 16.42 18.86 -16.70
CA PRO A 222 17.16 18.43 -17.88
C PRO A 222 16.98 16.94 -18.19
N LEU A 223 16.74 16.11 -17.17
CA LEU A 223 16.55 14.66 -17.31
C LEU A 223 15.13 14.36 -17.81
N LEU A 224 14.13 15.08 -17.27
CA LEU A 224 12.75 15.00 -17.73
C LEU A 224 12.60 15.44 -19.19
N ALA A 225 13.30 16.51 -19.61
CA ALA A 225 13.32 16.97 -21.00
C ALA A 225 13.93 15.94 -21.98
N ARG A 226 14.72 14.98 -21.47
CA ARG A 226 15.34 13.90 -22.23
C ARG A 226 14.62 12.56 -22.07
N ASP A 227 13.46 12.54 -21.41
CA ASP A 227 12.68 11.32 -21.15
C ASP A 227 13.49 10.22 -20.41
N VAL A 228 14.37 10.64 -19.50
CA VAL A 228 15.16 9.70 -18.70
C VAL A 228 14.25 8.99 -17.70
N ALA A 229 14.19 7.66 -17.79
CA ALA A 229 13.32 6.84 -16.96
C ALA A 229 13.64 7.01 -15.45
N CYS A 230 12.58 7.21 -14.64
CA CYS A 230 12.70 7.52 -13.22
C CYS A 230 13.45 6.44 -12.41
N TRP A 231 13.26 5.17 -12.77
CA TRP A 231 13.85 4.01 -12.08
C TRP A 231 15.37 3.94 -12.18
N LYS A 232 16.00 4.65 -13.12
CA LYS A 232 17.48 4.74 -13.22
C LYS A 232 18.12 5.41 -11.99
N CYS A 233 17.35 6.21 -11.25
CA CYS A 233 17.79 6.83 -9.97
C CYS A 233 16.89 6.39 -8.80
N HIS A 234 15.60 6.22 -9.04
CA HIS A 234 14.61 5.79 -8.04
C HIS A 234 14.41 4.26 -8.05
N PHE A 235 15.52 3.51 -8.03
CA PHE A 235 15.51 2.06 -7.95
C PHE A 235 14.93 1.59 -6.60
N GLU A 236 14.32 0.40 -6.57
CA GLU A 236 13.74 -0.22 -5.35
C GLU A 236 12.76 0.67 -4.57
N THR A 237 12.20 1.68 -5.23
CA THR A 237 11.12 2.50 -4.65
C THR A 237 9.84 1.71 -4.48
N VAL A 238 9.75 0.50 -5.03
CA VAL A 238 8.68 -0.45 -4.79
C VAL A 238 9.27 -1.77 -4.34
N GLN A 239 8.72 -2.34 -3.27
CA GLN A 239 9.18 -3.58 -2.65
C GLN A 239 8.00 -4.50 -2.40
N GLY A 240 8.18 -5.79 -2.64
CA GLY A 240 7.11 -6.79 -2.59
C GLY A 240 6.41 -6.97 -3.94
N THR A 241 5.68 -8.08 -4.06
CA THR A 241 5.10 -8.51 -5.35
C THR A 241 3.57 -8.46 -5.38
N GLY A 242 2.92 -8.38 -4.22
CA GLY A 242 1.47 -8.47 -4.11
C GLY A 242 0.91 -9.80 -4.60
N ASN A 243 1.72 -10.87 -4.58
CA ASN A 243 1.24 -12.22 -4.89
C ASN A 243 0.17 -12.68 -3.88
N VAL A 244 -0.64 -13.64 -4.29
CA VAL A 244 -1.71 -14.22 -3.48
C VAL A 244 -1.29 -15.66 -3.18
N PRO A 245 -0.78 -16.01 -1.99
CA PRO A 245 -0.45 -17.40 -1.67
C PRO A 245 -1.72 -18.25 -1.63
N ARG A 246 -1.72 -19.47 -2.21
CA ARG A 246 -2.90 -20.37 -2.20
C ARG A 246 -3.47 -20.62 -0.80
N GLN A 247 -2.62 -20.60 0.22
CA GLN A 247 -3.00 -20.82 1.62
C GLN A 247 -4.00 -19.77 2.14
N VAL A 248 -4.00 -18.53 1.62
CA VAL A 248 -4.91 -17.49 2.11
C VAL A 248 -6.37 -17.84 1.86
N CYS A 249 -6.65 -18.60 0.80
CA CYS A 249 -7.98 -19.08 0.45
C CYS A 249 -8.56 -20.00 1.53
N LEU A 250 -7.71 -20.78 2.18
CA LEU A 250 -8.09 -21.75 3.21
C LEU A 250 -8.52 -21.11 4.53
N THR A 251 -8.30 -19.80 4.68
CA THR A 251 -8.81 -19.03 5.83
C THR A 251 -10.34 -18.99 5.87
N CYS A 252 -10.99 -19.11 4.71
CA CYS A 252 -12.44 -18.98 4.57
C CYS A 252 -13.09 -20.12 3.78
N HIS A 253 -12.39 -20.71 2.82
CA HIS A 253 -12.94 -21.75 1.95
C HIS A 253 -12.31 -23.10 2.30
N SER A 254 -13.16 -24.09 2.56
CA SER A 254 -12.74 -25.49 2.75
C SER A 254 -13.17 -26.40 1.59
N GLU A 255 -13.97 -25.88 0.65
CA GLU A 255 -14.50 -26.66 -0.48
C GLU A 255 -13.56 -26.63 -1.70
N GLN A 256 -13.18 -27.82 -2.18
CA GLN A 256 -12.23 -27.97 -3.28
C GLN A 256 -12.70 -27.29 -4.58
N GLU A 257 -13.99 -27.37 -4.92
CA GLU A 257 -14.57 -26.74 -6.12
C GLU A 257 -14.31 -25.22 -6.17
N LYS A 258 -14.29 -24.55 -5.02
CA LYS A 258 -13.99 -23.11 -4.94
C LYS A 258 -12.49 -22.85 -5.11
N LEU A 259 -11.64 -23.73 -4.57
CA LEU A 259 -10.19 -23.63 -4.65
C LEU A 259 -9.65 -23.91 -6.07
N GLU A 260 -10.36 -24.72 -6.87
CA GLU A 260 -10.05 -24.95 -8.28
C GLU A 260 -10.14 -23.68 -9.13
N LYS A 261 -10.96 -22.71 -8.72
CA LYS A 261 -11.11 -21.41 -9.39
C LYS A 261 -9.99 -20.41 -9.02
N TYR A 262 -8.96 -20.84 -8.29
CA TYR A 262 -7.88 -19.98 -7.82
C TYR A 262 -7.18 -19.19 -8.95
N ASP A 263 -7.01 -19.79 -10.13
CA ASP A 263 -6.33 -19.13 -11.25
C ASP A 263 -7.26 -18.17 -12.03
N ASP A 264 -8.57 -18.19 -11.76
CA ASP A 264 -9.54 -17.26 -12.35
C ASP A 264 -9.63 -15.95 -11.53
N SER A 265 -8.70 -15.05 -11.84
CA SER A 265 -8.64 -13.72 -11.22
C SER A 265 -9.93 -12.90 -11.39
N GLN A 266 -10.67 -13.05 -12.49
CA GLN A 266 -11.88 -12.25 -12.72
C GLN A 266 -13.00 -12.70 -11.79
N VAL A 267 -13.24 -14.01 -11.71
CA VAL A 267 -14.25 -14.59 -10.81
C VAL A 267 -13.92 -14.30 -9.35
N ILE A 268 -12.66 -14.44 -8.96
CA ILE A 268 -12.23 -14.14 -7.59
C ILE A 268 -12.53 -12.70 -7.22
N HIS A 269 -12.13 -11.73 -8.04
CA HIS A 269 -12.34 -10.33 -7.73
C HIS A 269 -13.82 -9.91 -7.83
N ASP A 270 -14.60 -10.47 -8.74
CA ASP A 270 -16.04 -10.19 -8.81
C ASP A 270 -16.75 -10.60 -7.52
N TRP A 271 -16.54 -11.83 -7.06
CA TRP A 271 -17.16 -12.28 -5.82
C TRP A 271 -16.60 -11.57 -4.59
N HIS A 272 -15.28 -11.56 -4.45
CA HIS A 272 -14.66 -11.08 -3.22
C HIS A 272 -14.64 -9.56 -3.15
N VAL A 273 -14.29 -8.83 -4.21
CA VAL A 273 -14.18 -7.37 -4.18
C VAL A 273 -15.50 -6.68 -4.54
N THR A 274 -16.10 -7.03 -5.68
CA THR A 274 -17.30 -6.35 -6.17
C THR A 274 -18.54 -6.68 -5.33
N LYS A 275 -18.80 -7.97 -5.10
CA LYS A 275 -20.05 -8.44 -4.46
C LYS A 275 -19.98 -8.46 -2.93
N ARG A 276 -18.87 -8.94 -2.37
CA ARG A 276 -18.74 -9.22 -0.92
C ARG A 276 -17.77 -8.31 -0.16
N LYS A 277 -17.08 -7.38 -0.84
CA LYS A 277 -16.22 -6.36 -0.22
C LYS A 277 -15.09 -6.89 0.70
N VAL A 278 -14.52 -8.03 0.35
CA VAL A 278 -13.27 -8.51 0.94
C VAL A 278 -12.13 -7.57 0.56
N GLU A 279 -11.36 -7.17 1.56
CA GLU A 279 -10.28 -6.22 1.37
C GLU A 279 -9.05 -6.87 0.73
N CYS A 280 -8.35 -6.11 -0.12
CA CYS A 280 -7.28 -6.65 -0.98
C CYS A 280 -6.16 -7.35 -0.20
N PHE A 281 -5.77 -6.82 0.95
CA PHE A 281 -4.69 -7.33 1.79
C PHE A 281 -5.06 -8.61 2.55
N GLN A 282 -6.32 -9.03 2.54
CA GLN A 282 -6.68 -10.36 3.06
C GLN A 282 -6.16 -11.48 2.15
N CYS A 283 -5.83 -11.15 0.88
CA CYS A 283 -5.34 -12.11 -0.10
C CYS A 283 -3.97 -11.72 -0.66
N HIS A 284 -3.76 -10.44 -0.98
CA HIS A 284 -2.52 -9.94 -1.54
C HIS A 284 -1.47 -9.66 -0.46
N SER A 285 -0.25 -10.14 -0.70
CA SER A 285 0.91 -9.74 0.09
C SER A 285 1.18 -8.23 -0.01
N GLU A 286 1.86 -7.68 0.98
CA GLU A 286 2.14 -6.25 1.04
C GLU A 286 3.06 -5.82 -0.11
N ILE A 287 2.69 -4.73 -0.77
CA ILE A 287 3.59 -3.94 -1.61
C ILE A 287 3.85 -2.64 -0.87
N ARG A 288 5.12 -2.29 -0.68
CA ARG A 288 5.56 -1.02 -0.11
C ARG A 288 6.06 -0.13 -1.22
N HIS A 289 5.75 1.16 -1.12
CA HIS A 289 6.27 2.16 -2.04
C HIS A 289 6.72 3.41 -1.29
N GLY A 290 7.92 3.91 -1.63
CA GLY A 290 8.51 5.09 -1.03
C GLY A 290 9.97 5.25 -1.42
N LEU A 291 10.53 6.43 -1.17
CA LEU A 291 11.97 6.64 -1.34
C LEU A 291 12.73 5.82 -0.31
N ARG A 292 13.76 5.10 -0.76
CA ARG A 292 14.65 4.34 0.12
C ARG A 292 15.26 5.29 1.17
N PRO A 293 15.18 4.99 2.47
CA PRO A 293 15.90 5.78 3.47
C PRO A 293 17.42 5.69 3.21
N PRO A 294 18.18 6.80 3.32
CA PRO A 294 19.62 6.81 3.11
C PRO A 294 20.35 5.87 4.08
N PRO A 295 21.43 5.19 3.64
CA PRO A 295 21.68 3.80 4.01
C PRO A 295 22.73 3.65 5.11
N ILE A 296 22.78 2.50 5.80
CA ILE A 296 24.05 1.98 6.32
C ILE A 296 24.20 0.47 6.03
N ARG A 297 25.05 0.20 5.03
CA ARG A 297 25.90 -0.99 4.83
C ARG A 297 25.34 -2.35 4.40
N LYS A 298 24.09 -2.74 4.66
CA LYS A 298 23.82 -4.19 4.75
C LYS A 298 23.64 -4.99 3.44
N GLU A 299 23.46 -4.38 2.27
CA GLU A 299 23.06 -5.16 1.07
C GLU A 299 24.14 -5.41 0.02
N LEU A 300 25.28 -4.70 0.06
CA LEU A 300 26.45 -5.14 -0.74
C LEU A 300 27.23 -6.25 -0.04
N ASN A 301 27.05 -6.41 1.28
CA ASN A 301 27.85 -7.35 2.08
C ASN A 301 27.16 -8.69 2.38
N SER A 302 25.85 -8.86 2.16
CA SER A 302 25.18 -10.14 2.49
C SER A 302 25.34 -11.21 1.41
N CYS A 303 25.42 -10.81 0.14
CA CYS A 303 25.59 -11.74 -0.97
C CYS A 303 27.03 -12.24 -1.08
N ALA A 304 28.02 -11.38 -0.73
CA ALA A 304 29.45 -11.72 -0.78
C ALA A 304 29.85 -12.80 0.22
N THR A 305 29.05 -13.01 1.28
CA THR A 305 29.21 -14.14 2.21
C THR A 305 28.99 -15.49 1.53
N CYS A 306 28.19 -15.55 0.45
CA CYS A 306 27.85 -16.80 -0.25
C CYS A 306 28.28 -16.85 -1.73
N HIS A 307 28.42 -15.70 -2.42
CA HIS A 307 28.68 -15.61 -3.87
C HIS A 307 30.02 -14.92 -4.23
N GLY A 308 30.87 -14.66 -3.23
CA GLY A 308 32.17 -14.00 -3.42
C GLY A 308 32.06 -12.48 -3.70
N PRO A 309 33.20 -11.76 -3.74
CA PRO A 309 33.26 -10.30 -3.74
C PRO A 309 32.92 -9.62 -5.09
N GLY A 310 32.34 -10.34 -6.06
CA GLY A 310 32.39 -10.01 -7.49
C GLY A 310 31.96 -8.58 -7.88
N HIS A 311 31.04 -7.96 -7.15
CA HIS A 311 30.55 -6.60 -7.45
C HIS A 311 30.97 -5.53 -6.42
N ASN A 312 31.65 -5.89 -5.34
CA ASN A 312 31.96 -4.95 -4.25
C ASN A 312 33.03 -3.92 -4.65
N ALA A 313 34.06 -4.35 -5.38
CA ALA A 313 35.10 -3.45 -5.89
C ALA A 313 34.54 -2.38 -6.85
N HIS A 314 33.59 -2.76 -7.71
CA HIS A 314 32.92 -1.83 -8.63
C HIS A 314 32.04 -0.82 -7.88
N GLY A 315 31.35 -1.26 -6.83
CA GLY A 315 30.55 -0.39 -5.96
C GLY A 315 31.39 0.59 -5.15
N ASP A 316 32.51 0.13 -4.59
CA ASP A 316 33.46 0.98 -3.86
C ASP A 316 34.14 1.99 -4.79
N MET A 317 34.51 1.57 -6.01
CA MET A 317 35.01 2.47 -7.04
C MET A 317 34.00 3.55 -7.41
N LEU A 318 32.73 3.20 -7.65
CA LEU A 318 31.67 4.18 -7.93
C LEU A 318 31.49 5.15 -6.75
N ALA A 319 31.61 4.64 -5.53
CA ALA A 319 31.53 5.43 -4.32
C ALA A 319 32.80 6.27 -4.03
N GLY A 320 33.88 6.08 -4.81
CA GLY A 320 35.17 6.74 -4.63
C GLY A 320 35.91 6.29 -3.37
N ARG A 321 35.77 5.01 -2.97
CA ARG A 321 36.32 4.45 -1.72
C ARG A 321 37.13 3.19 -2.00
N GLY A 322 37.90 2.74 -1.01
CA GLY A 322 38.63 1.46 -1.04
C GLY A 322 40.13 1.57 -1.33
N GLY A 323 40.65 2.79 -1.56
CA GLY A 323 42.09 3.04 -1.66
C GLY A 323 42.75 3.04 -0.27
N LYS A 324 43.79 2.24 -0.07
CA LYS A 324 44.57 2.26 1.18
C LYS A 324 45.44 3.51 1.23
N GLY A 325 45.19 4.40 2.20
CA GLY A 325 45.93 5.66 2.36
C GLY A 325 45.49 6.78 1.42
N VAL A 326 44.35 6.61 0.74
CA VAL A 326 43.72 7.63 -0.11
C VAL A 326 42.40 8.02 0.53
N GLU A 327 42.14 9.31 0.66
CA GLU A 327 40.85 9.79 1.18
C GLU A 327 39.70 9.46 0.22
N ASP A 328 38.53 9.18 0.79
CA ASP A 328 37.32 8.90 0.02
C ASP A 328 36.94 10.11 -0.85
N SER A 329 36.82 9.91 -2.16
CA SER A 329 36.50 10.95 -3.14
C SER A 329 35.29 10.54 -4.00
N PRO A 330 34.06 10.63 -3.47
CA PRO A 330 32.86 10.20 -4.17
C PRO A 330 32.58 11.04 -5.42
N GLY A 331 32.33 10.35 -6.55
CA GLY A 331 31.94 10.99 -7.80
C GLY A 331 30.53 11.59 -7.77
N LYS A 332 30.26 12.54 -8.68
CA LYS A 332 28.96 13.23 -8.77
C LYS A 332 27.78 12.28 -8.98
N HIS A 333 27.95 11.23 -9.78
CA HIS A 333 26.91 10.22 -10.02
C HIS A 333 26.52 9.46 -8.74
N PHE A 334 27.50 9.11 -7.91
CA PHE A 334 27.26 8.48 -6.61
C PHE A 334 26.54 9.42 -5.64
N LEU A 335 26.95 10.69 -5.57
CA LEU A 335 26.29 11.70 -4.75
C LEU A 335 24.85 12.00 -5.22
N ALA A 336 24.61 11.86 -6.52
CA ALA A 336 23.28 11.96 -7.12
C ALA A 336 22.41 10.70 -6.96
N SER A 337 22.95 9.62 -6.35
CA SER A 337 22.27 8.32 -6.19
C SER A 337 21.90 7.64 -7.50
N VAL A 338 22.69 7.84 -8.55
CA VAL A 338 22.55 7.09 -9.81
C VAL A 338 22.88 5.62 -9.54
N ASP A 339 22.01 4.71 -9.96
CA ASP A 339 22.18 3.27 -9.73
C ASP A 339 23.03 2.60 -10.82
N CYS A 340 23.59 1.43 -10.52
CA CYS A 340 24.37 0.62 -11.47
C CYS A 340 23.62 0.38 -12.79
N VAL A 341 22.29 0.16 -12.75
CA VAL A 341 21.47 -0.07 -13.95
C VAL A 341 21.36 1.14 -14.87
N ALA A 342 21.70 2.34 -14.40
CA ALA A 342 21.72 3.52 -15.24
C ALA A 342 22.86 3.47 -16.27
N CYS A 343 23.95 2.78 -15.95
CA CYS A 343 25.08 2.55 -16.86
C CYS A 343 25.02 1.14 -17.47
N HIS A 344 24.67 0.14 -16.65
CA HIS A 344 24.45 -1.24 -17.07
C HIS A 344 22.99 -1.44 -17.48
N GLU A 345 22.60 -0.79 -18.58
CA GLU A 345 21.22 -0.77 -19.03
C GLU A 345 20.73 -2.18 -19.35
N ALA A 346 19.65 -2.62 -18.70
CA ALA A 346 18.69 -3.51 -19.34
C ALA A 346 18.07 -2.72 -20.50
N MET A 347 18.01 -3.28 -21.71
CA MET A 347 17.77 -2.51 -22.93
C MET A 347 16.50 -1.62 -22.90
N ALA A 348 16.49 -0.63 -23.79
CA ALA A 348 15.50 0.44 -23.97
C ALA A 348 14.05 0.02 -23.64
N TYR A 349 13.62 0.39 -22.44
CA TYR A 349 12.27 0.22 -21.97
C TYR A 349 11.48 1.54 -22.05
N LYS A 350 10.28 1.50 -22.63
CA LYS A 350 9.28 2.56 -22.60
C LYS A 350 7.99 2.04 -21.96
N HIS A 351 7.27 2.96 -21.29
CA HIS A 351 5.97 2.65 -20.70
C HIS A 351 5.05 1.97 -21.73
N GLY A 352 4.62 0.74 -21.43
CA GLY A 352 3.75 -0.06 -22.30
C GLY A 352 4.44 -1.08 -23.21
N ASP A 353 5.76 -1.27 -23.15
CA ASP A 353 6.45 -2.31 -23.92
C ASP A 353 6.06 -3.73 -23.47
N THR A 354 5.92 -4.66 -24.42
CA THR A 354 5.41 -6.03 -24.20
C THR A 354 6.49 -7.09 -23.98
N VAL A 355 7.74 -6.79 -24.31
CA VAL A 355 8.89 -7.68 -24.15
C VAL A 355 10.01 -6.90 -23.49
N VAL A 356 10.49 -7.40 -22.36
CA VAL A 356 11.60 -6.80 -21.61
C VAL A 356 12.69 -7.86 -21.52
N ASP A 357 13.84 -7.59 -22.13
CA ASP A 357 15.07 -8.31 -21.78
C ASP A 357 15.58 -7.74 -20.47
N ALA A 358 15.29 -8.44 -19.36
CA ALA A 358 15.67 -8.03 -18.01
C ALA A 358 17.16 -8.30 -17.69
N GLY A 359 17.92 -8.87 -18.63
CA GLY A 359 19.36 -9.08 -18.47
C GLY A 359 20.09 -7.77 -18.24
N SER A 360 20.92 -7.72 -17.18
CA SER A 360 21.87 -6.61 -17.01
C SER A 360 23.00 -6.76 -18.02
N HIS A 361 23.12 -5.80 -18.94
CA HIS A 361 24.14 -5.80 -19.97
C HIS A 361 25.38 -5.00 -19.54
N MET A 362 26.47 -5.16 -20.29
CA MET A 362 27.64 -4.30 -20.13
C MET A 362 27.28 -2.84 -20.43
N ALA A 363 27.97 -1.91 -19.77
CA ALA A 363 27.76 -0.49 -20.03
C ALA A 363 28.10 -0.13 -21.49
N THR A 364 27.23 0.65 -22.11
CA THR A 364 27.35 1.10 -23.50
C THR A 364 27.55 2.60 -23.58
N GLU A 365 28.08 3.10 -24.70
CA GLU A 365 28.18 4.54 -24.95
C GLU A 365 26.79 5.20 -24.95
N GLN A 366 25.78 4.46 -25.43
CA GLN A 366 24.40 4.92 -25.47
C GLN A 366 23.83 5.21 -24.06
N ALA A 367 24.26 4.47 -23.04
CA ALA A 367 23.85 4.71 -21.66
C ALA A 367 24.28 6.10 -21.17
N CYS A 368 25.47 6.56 -21.57
CA CYS A 368 25.96 7.90 -21.27
C CYS A 368 25.17 8.97 -22.04
N ILE A 369 24.94 8.73 -23.33
CA ILE A 369 24.25 9.66 -24.24
C ILE A 369 22.78 9.83 -23.84
N SER A 370 22.11 8.78 -23.35
CA SER A 370 20.70 8.84 -22.96
C SER A 370 20.42 9.91 -21.89
N CYS A 371 21.37 10.17 -21.00
CA CYS A 371 21.24 11.16 -19.94
C CYS A 371 21.95 12.48 -20.25
N HIS A 372 23.13 12.43 -20.90
CA HIS A 372 24.00 13.59 -21.08
C HIS A 372 24.04 14.15 -22.52
N GLY A 373 23.41 13.46 -23.47
CA GLY A 373 23.41 13.81 -24.88
C GLY A 373 24.77 13.61 -25.56
N ASN A 374 24.90 14.15 -26.78
CA ASN A 374 26.11 14.01 -27.61
C ASN A 374 27.37 14.59 -26.97
N ALA A 375 27.25 15.43 -25.94
CA ALA A 375 28.38 15.98 -25.21
C ALA A 375 29.27 14.91 -24.54
N LYS A 376 28.74 13.69 -24.33
CA LYS A 376 29.48 12.57 -23.73
C LYS A 376 29.80 11.44 -24.71
N LYS A 377 29.62 11.67 -26.01
CA LYS A 377 30.10 10.74 -27.05
C LYS A 377 31.63 10.62 -26.95
N GLY A 378 32.15 9.41 -27.07
CA GLY A 378 33.58 9.07 -26.93
C GLY A 378 34.04 8.82 -25.50
N MET A 379 33.28 9.27 -24.49
CA MET A 379 33.71 9.23 -23.08
C MET A 379 33.96 7.81 -22.57
N LEU A 380 33.15 6.83 -22.99
CA LEU A 380 33.34 5.45 -22.57
C LEU A 380 34.63 4.84 -23.13
N ALA A 381 35.00 5.19 -24.37
CA ALA A 381 36.24 4.73 -24.98
C ALA A 381 37.46 5.38 -24.30
N GLU A 382 37.38 6.69 -24.03
CA GLU A 382 38.39 7.44 -23.28
C GLU A 382 38.62 6.82 -21.90
N TRP A 383 37.55 6.60 -21.13
CA TRP A 383 37.64 5.97 -19.80
C TRP A 383 38.28 4.60 -19.83
N LYS A 384 37.96 3.77 -20.83
CA LYS A 384 38.59 2.45 -20.98
C LYS A 384 40.10 2.60 -21.23
N SER A 385 40.51 3.51 -22.11
CA SER A 385 41.93 3.77 -22.38
C SER A 385 42.66 4.22 -21.12
N THR A 386 42.15 5.25 -20.44
CA THR A 386 42.77 5.79 -19.23
C THR A 386 42.87 4.76 -18.12
N LEU A 387 41.83 3.96 -17.87
CA LEU A 387 41.88 2.91 -16.86
C LEU A 387 42.88 1.81 -17.23
N THR A 388 43.00 1.43 -18.51
CA THR A 388 44.02 0.48 -18.95
C THR A 388 45.43 1.02 -18.68
N GLU A 389 45.70 2.28 -19.03
CA GLU A 389 47.00 2.92 -18.77
C GLU A 389 47.33 2.97 -17.27
N MET A 390 46.38 3.39 -16.42
CA MET A 390 46.55 3.42 -14.97
C MET A 390 46.80 2.03 -14.38
N ILE A 391 46.12 0.99 -14.88
CA ILE A 391 46.32 -0.39 -14.43
C ILE A 391 47.74 -0.86 -14.78
N GLU A 392 48.24 -0.56 -15.98
CA GLU A 392 49.59 -0.94 -16.38
C GLU A 392 50.67 -0.20 -15.57
N GLU A 393 50.46 1.08 -15.26
CA GLU A 393 51.33 1.85 -14.36
C GLU A 393 51.39 1.22 -12.96
N VAL A 394 50.23 0.94 -12.36
CA VAL A 394 50.14 0.33 -11.02
C VAL A 394 50.76 -1.07 -11.00
N LYS A 395 50.57 -1.88 -12.03
CA LYS A 395 51.25 -3.20 -12.16
C LYS A 395 52.77 -3.03 -12.18
N GLY A 396 53.27 -2.02 -12.89
CA GLY A 396 54.70 -1.69 -12.93
C GLY A 396 55.26 -1.36 -11.54
N GLU A 397 54.57 -0.50 -10.80
CA GLU A 397 54.99 -0.13 -9.44
C GLU A 397 54.88 -1.30 -8.44
N ILE A 398 53.85 -2.12 -8.54
CA ILE A 398 53.72 -3.36 -7.73
C ILE A 398 54.90 -4.30 -8.01
N ALA A 399 55.29 -4.48 -9.28
CA ALA A 399 56.42 -5.33 -9.65
C ALA A 399 57.75 -4.78 -9.10
N LYS A 400 57.95 -3.45 -9.11
CA LYS A 400 59.11 -2.81 -8.48
C LYS A 400 59.13 -3.01 -6.97
N ALA A 401 58.00 -2.79 -6.30
CA ALA A 401 57.87 -2.98 -4.86
C ALA A 401 58.11 -4.44 -4.45
N ALA A 402 57.58 -5.41 -5.20
CA ALA A 402 57.80 -6.83 -4.97
C ALA A 402 59.29 -7.21 -5.09
N LYS A 403 59.99 -6.68 -6.10
CA LYS A 403 61.44 -6.88 -6.27
C LYS A 403 62.23 -6.26 -5.11
N ALA A 404 61.89 -5.04 -4.68
CA ALA A 404 62.55 -4.38 -3.56
C ALA A 404 62.35 -5.13 -2.24
N HIS A 405 61.14 -5.64 -1.99
CA HIS A 405 60.84 -6.46 -0.81
C HIS A 405 61.61 -7.79 -0.82
N ALA A 406 61.68 -8.48 -1.97
CA ALA A 406 62.47 -9.70 -2.11
C ALA A 406 63.97 -9.44 -1.86
N ALA A 407 64.51 -8.34 -2.40
CA ALA A 407 65.91 -7.95 -2.17
C ALA A 407 66.21 -7.58 -0.70
N GLN A 408 65.23 -7.06 0.05
CA GLN A 408 65.37 -6.83 1.50
C GLN A 408 65.30 -8.13 2.31
N ALA A 409 64.51 -9.11 1.87
CA ALA A 409 64.43 -10.42 2.52
C ALA A 409 65.72 -11.24 2.33
N ASP A 410 66.40 -11.09 1.19
CA ASP A 410 67.71 -11.70 0.93
C ASP A 410 68.87 -10.98 1.64
N GLY A 411 68.61 -9.81 2.24
CA GLY A 411 69.60 -8.96 2.90
C GLY A 411 69.64 -9.01 4.43
N ASP A 412 68.83 -9.85 5.10
CA ASP A 412 68.89 -9.98 6.58
C ASP A 412 70.13 -10.80 7.03
N PRO A 413 71.15 -10.18 7.67
CA PRO A 413 72.38 -10.85 8.08
C PRO A 413 72.24 -11.64 9.39
N ARG A 414 71.03 -11.91 9.90
CA ARG A 414 70.85 -12.71 11.13
C ARG A 414 71.18 -14.21 11.00
N LYS A 415 71.95 -14.60 9.97
CA LYS A 415 72.90 -15.73 10.06
C LYS A 415 74.20 -15.29 10.76
N GLY A 416 74.08 -14.77 11.97
CA GLY A 416 75.20 -14.52 12.87
C GLY A 416 75.28 -15.63 13.90
N GLN A 417 76.16 -16.60 13.65
CA GLN A 417 76.78 -17.55 14.59
C GLN A 417 76.11 -17.68 15.98
N VAL A 418 75.31 -18.72 16.16
CA VAL A 418 75.25 -19.39 17.47
C VAL A 418 76.49 -20.28 17.57
N LYS A 419 77.57 -19.76 18.16
CA LYS A 419 78.59 -20.61 18.78
C LYS A 419 78.07 -20.99 20.16
N THR A 420 77.93 -22.31 20.34
CA THR A 420 77.85 -23.12 21.58
C THR A 420 77.70 -22.40 22.90
#